data_AF-A0A5A7S2E5-F1
#
_entry.id   AF-A0A5A7S2E5-F1
#
_cell.length_a   1.000
_cell.length_b   1.000
_cell.length_c   1.000
_cell.angle_alpha   90.00
_cell.angle_beta   90.00
_cell.angle_gamma   90.00
#
_symmetry.space_group_name_H-M   'P 1'
#
loop_
_entity.id
_entity.type
_entity.pdbx_description
1 polymer ?
#
loop_
_entity_poly.entity_id
_entity_poly.type
_entity_poly.pdbx_seq_one_letter_code
_entity_poly.pdbx_strand_id
1 'polypeptide(L)'
;MKGIVISGKGEGRKFIMMNGYRKQIEEKFGFHPFPGTLNVKIEKESINDLKRIDAIMLDGFIKDDIVFGSVKCFPIKLSDTKGVLLLPEKSRYKDVAEIVAKENLRENLNLKDGDEICFNFLPFIKPGKKESFFALPHIGMKESSITIYYDSPFMNGRRDLCLDNAKNGYRKIIIKRDVASIIFDGNGKEEYENLMKWLREKNYSIVSPIRKVKYNHLSEWQIEIKIKHE
;
A
#
# COMPACT_ATOMS: atom_id res chain seq x y z
N MET A 1 -10.44 3.24 4.00
CA MET A 1 -11.08 2.46 2.91
C MET A 1 -12.15 1.55 3.50
N LYS A 2 -13.24 1.32 2.76
CA LYS A 2 -14.38 0.50 3.19
C LYS A 2 -14.42 -0.85 2.48
N GLY A 3 -15.03 -1.83 3.12
CA GLY A 3 -15.33 -3.11 2.49
C GLY A 3 -16.41 -3.88 3.24
N ILE A 4 -16.99 -4.88 2.58
CA ILE A 4 -18.05 -5.74 3.14
C ILE A 4 -17.47 -7.13 3.42
N VAL A 5 -17.65 -7.61 4.64
CA VAL A 5 -17.23 -8.96 5.03
C VAL A 5 -18.05 -10.01 4.29
N ILE A 6 -17.38 -11.00 3.70
CA ILE A 6 -18.02 -12.11 3.01
C ILE A 6 -17.40 -13.45 3.40
N SER A 7 -18.16 -14.53 3.31
CA SER A 7 -17.60 -15.87 3.44
C SER A 7 -16.82 -16.27 2.19
N GLY A 8 -15.68 -16.94 2.40
CA GLY A 8 -14.94 -17.64 1.36
C GLY A 8 -15.30 -19.11 1.27
N LYS A 9 -14.56 -19.84 0.44
CA LYS A 9 -14.63 -21.32 0.37
C LYS A 9 -13.85 -22.03 1.49
N GLY A 10 -13.33 -21.28 2.48
CA GLY A 10 -12.47 -21.81 3.53
C GLY A 10 -11.07 -22.24 3.08
N GLU A 11 -10.69 -21.96 1.82
CA GLU A 11 -9.41 -22.40 1.25
C GLU A 11 -8.22 -21.56 1.74
N GLY A 12 -8.44 -20.30 2.12
CA GLY A 12 -7.40 -19.37 2.60
C GLY A 12 -6.57 -19.92 3.77
N ARG A 13 -7.20 -20.70 4.67
CA ARG A 13 -6.50 -21.38 5.78
C ARG A 13 -5.38 -22.30 5.27
N LYS A 14 -5.64 -23.08 4.23
CA LYS A 14 -4.64 -24.01 3.69
C LYS A 14 -3.48 -23.25 3.05
N PHE A 15 -3.79 -22.20 2.27
CA PHE A 15 -2.78 -21.42 1.55
C PHE A 15 -1.87 -20.62 2.49
N ILE A 16 -2.44 -19.85 3.42
CA ILE A 16 -1.65 -19.02 4.35
C ILE A 16 -0.74 -19.86 5.24
N MET A 17 -1.16 -21.08 5.59
CA MET A 17 -0.35 -21.98 6.41
C MET A 17 0.71 -22.77 5.62
N MET A 18 0.74 -22.68 4.29
CA MET A 18 1.83 -23.26 3.51
C MET A 18 3.14 -22.55 3.82
N ASN A 19 4.21 -23.30 4.07
CA ASN A 19 5.52 -22.75 4.40
C ASN A 19 6.01 -21.67 3.41
N GLY A 20 5.67 -21.80 2.13
CA GLY A 20 6.04 -20.83 1.09
C GLY A 20 5.49 -19.42 1.36
N TYR A 21 4.26 -19.27 1.85
CA TYR A 21 3.71 -17.95 2.22
C TYR A 21 3.92 -17.63 3.70
N ARG A 22 3.70 -18.60 4.59
CA ARG A 22 3.75 -18.40 6.05
C ARG A 22 5.08 -17.79 6.50
N LYS A 23 6.21 -18.36 6.05
CA LYS A 23 7.55 -17.88 6.40
C LYS A 23 7.78 -16.45 5.91
N GLN A 24 7.37 -16.16 4.68
CA GLN A 24 7.48 -14.81 4.13
C GLN A 24 6.61 -13.80 4.89
N ILE A 25 5.43 -14.20 5.38
CA ILE A 25 4.58 -13.34 6.22
C ILE A 25 5.27 -13.05 7.56
N GLU A 26 5.81 -14.08 8.21
CA GLU A 26 6.57 -13.94 9.46
C GLU A 26 7.78 -13.02 9.28
N GLU A 27 8.56 -13.22 8.21
CA GLU A 27 9.76 -12.43 7.90
C GLU A 27 9.43 -10.98 7.53
N LYS A 28 8.44 -10.75 6.65
CA LYS A 28 8.16 -9.42 6.09
C LYS A 28 7.24 -8.57 6.98
N PHE A 29 6.39 -9.19 7.81
CA PHE A 29 5.42 -8.48 8.65
C PHE A 29 5.60 -8.71 10.16
N GLY A 30 6.48 -9.64 10.56
CA GLY A 30 6.85 -9.83 11.96
C GLY A 30 5.79 -10.53 12.82
N PHE A 31 4.88 -11.30 12.23
CA PHE A 31 3.90 -12.09 12.97
C PHE A 31 3.61 -13.45 12.32
N HIS A 32 3.28 -14.43 13.16
CA HIS A 32 2.71 -15.71 12.71
C HIS A 32 1.23 -15.52 12.36
N PRO A 33 0.79 -15.78 11.12
CA PRO A 33 -0.59 -15.55 10.74
C PRO A 33 -1.54 -16.54 11.40
N PHE A 34 -2.74 -16.08 11.74
CA PHE A 34 -3.84 -16.96 12.10
C PHE A 34 -4.16 -17.92 10.93
N PRO A 35 -4.54 -19.19 11.18
CA PRO A 35 -4.91 -20.14 10.13
C PRO A 35 -6.23 -19.81 9.43
N GLY A 36 -6.26 -18.73 8.66
CA GLY A 36 -7.43 -18.26 7.92
C GLY A 36 -7.24 -16.85 7.37
N THR A 37 -8.18 -16.44 6.53
CA THR A 37 -8.26 -15.08 6.00
C THR A 37 -9.66 -14.53 6.17
N LEU A 38 -9.76 -13.22 6.40
CA LEU A 38 -11.02 -12.49 6.36
C LEU A 38 -11.23 -12.01 4.92
N ASN A 39 -12.22 -12.55 4.23
CA ASN A 39 -12.55 -12.13 2.88
C ASN A 39 -13.40 -10.86 2.93
N VAL A 40 -13.01 -9.88 2.12
CA VAL A 40 -13.64 -8.57 2.09
C VAL A 40 -13.89 -8.18 0.65
N LYS A 41 -15.15 -7.89 0.34
CA LYS A 41 -15.53 -7.27 -0.92
C LYS A 41 -15.22 -5.78 -0.87
N ILE A 42 -14.42 -5.32 -1.82
CA ILE A 42 -13.99 -3.92 -1.95
C ILE A 42 -14.43 -3.43 -3.33
N GLU A 43 -14.68 -2.13 -3.45
CA GLU A 43 -14.98 -1.51 -4.73
C GLU A 43 -13.91 -1.85 -5.79
N LYS A 44 -14.37 -2.24 -6.99
CA LYS A 44 -13.52 -2.79 -8.04
C LYS A 44 -12.45 -1.79 -8.50
N GLU A 45 -12.81 -0.52 -8.52
CA GLU A 45 -11.95 0.60 -8.90
C GLU A 45 -10.79 0.75 -7.90
N SER A 46 -11.07 0.65 -6.61
CA SER A 46 -10.05 0.62 -5.56
C SER A 46 -9.13 -0.60 -5.69
N ILE A 47 -9.67 -1.78 -6.01
CA ILE A 47 -8.84 -2.97 -6.30
C ILE A 47 -7.95 -2.74 -7.53
N ASN A 48 -8.46 -2.10 -8.57
CA ASN A 48 -7.66 -1.79 -9.77
C ASN A 48 -6.52 -0.81 -9.47
N ASP A 49 -6.75 0.18 -8.60
CA ASP A 49 -5.69 1.06 -8.10
C ASP A 49 -4.64 0.27 -7.32
N LEU A 50 -5.04 -0.58 -6.38
CA LEU A 50 -4.12 -1.43 -5.62
C LEU A 50 -3.29 -2.37 -6.52
N LYS A 51 -3.87 -2.86 -7.62
CA LYS A 51 -3.10 -3.63 -8.63
C LYS A 51 -2.02 -2.80 -9.31
N ARG A 52 -2.21 -1.48 -9.45
CA ARG A 52 -1.22 -0.56 -10.05
C ARG A 52 -0.17 -0.09 -9.04
N ILE A 53 -0.53 0.00 -7.77
CA ILE A 53 0.38 0.41 -6.70
C ILE A 53 1.42 -0.69 -6.44
N ASP A 54 2.70 -0.31 -6.40
CA ASP A 54 3.77 -1.19 -5.94
C ASP A 54 3.62 -1.49 -4.44
N ALA A 55 3.88 -2.73 -4.04
CA ALA A 55 3.56 -3.26 -2.72
C ALA A 55 4.70 -4.10 -2.15
N ILE A 56 4.55 -4.58 -0.91
CA ILE A 56 5.34 -5.70 -0.41
C ILE A 56 4.85 -6.95 -1.13
N MET A 57 5.76 -7.72 -1.73
CA MET A 57 5.40 -8.95 -2.45
C MET A 57 5.60 -10.17 -1.57
N LEU A 58 4.68 -11.14 -1.60
CA LEU A 58 5.00 -12.53 -1.29
C LEU A 58 5.32 -13.23 -2.60
N ASP A 59 6.50 -13.82 -2.67
CA ASP A 59 6.99 -14.50 -3.86
C ASP A 59 6.24 -15.81 -4.07
N GLY A 60 5.93 -16.12 -5.33
CA GLY A 60 5.33 -17.39 -5.70
C GLY A 60 6.31 -18.55 -5.51
N PHE A 61 5.79 -19.77 -5.43
CA PHE A 61 6.58 -20.99 -5.23
C PHE A 61 5.91 -22.19 -5.88
N ILE A 62 6.66 -23.29 -6.01
CA ILE A 62 6.16 -24.56 -6.51
C ILE A 62 6.09 -25.54 -5.33
N LYS A 63 4.99 -26.28 -5.22
CA LYS A 63 4.84 -27.36 -4.24
C LYS A 63 4.00 -28.47 -4.86
N ASP A 64 4.48 -29.70 -4.79
CA ASP A 64 3.78 -30.90 -5.31
C ASP A 64 3.35 -30.70 -6.78
N ASP A 65 4.26 -30.19 -7.63
CA ASP A 65 4.03 -29.81 -9.03
C ASP A 65 2.95 -28.73 -9.29
N ILE A 66 2.43 -28.11 -8.23
CA ILE A 66 1.47 -27.00 -8.31
C ILE A 66 2.22 -25.68 -8.17
N VAL A 67 1.98 -24.75 -9.11
CA VAL A 67 2.53 -23.40 -9.09
C VAL A 67 1.61 -22.46 -8.32
N PHE A 68 2.13 -21.86 -7.25
CA PHE A 68 1.48 -20.82 -6.46
C PHE A 68 2.01 -19.45 -6.88
N GLY A 69 1.10 -18.53 -7.22
CA GLY A 69 1.45 -17.20 -7.75
C GLY A 69 1.99 -16.24 -6.70
N SER A 70 2.44 -15.07 -7.12
CA SER A 70 2.83 -14.02 -6.16
C SER A 70 1.60 -13.29 -5.60
N VAL A 71 1.78 -12.62 -4.46
CA VAL A 71 0.71 -11.89 -3.76
C VAL A 71 1.18 -10.50 -3.40
N LYS A 72 0.44 -9.47 -3.84
CA LYS A 72 0.65 -8.09 -3.37
C LYS A 72 0.09 -7.92 -1.97
N CYS A 73 0.87 -7.30 -1.09
CA CYS A 73 0.55 -7.18 0.31
C CYS A 73 0.67 -5.73 0.78
N PHE A 74 -0.37 -5.27 1.47
CA PHE A 74 -0.44 -3.92 2.02
C PHE A 74 -0.70 -3.98 3.53
N PRO A 75 0.20 -3.45 4.36
CA PRO A 75 -0.07 -3.31 5.79
C PRO A 75 -1.29 -2.42 6.04
N ILE A 76 -2.19 -2.87 6.90
CA ILE A 76 -3.40 -2.15 7.26
C ILE A 76 -3.64 -2.16 8.76
N LYS A 77 -4.48 -1.22 9.21
CA LYS A 77 -5.07 -1.20 10.54
C LYS A 77 -6.59 -1.27 10.38
N LEU A 78 -7.19 -2.32 10.94
CA LEU A 78 -8.63 -2.53 11.02
C LEU A 78 -9.03 -2.38 12.49
N SER A 79 -9.78 -1.34 12.82
CA SER A 79 -10.01 -0.91 14.21
C SER A 79 -8.66 -0.74 14.94
N ASP A 80 -8.40 -1.50 16.01
CA ASP A 80 -7.09 -1.52 16.70
C ASP A 80 -6.19 -2.71 16.33
N THR A 81 -6.63 -3.55 15.40
CA THR A 81 -5.89 -4.73 14.96
C THR A 81 -5.06 -4.42 13.72
N LYS A 82 -3.76 -4.75 13.77
CA LYS A 82 -2.90 -4.72 12.58
C LYS A 82 -3.13 -5.97 11.74
N GLY A 83 -3.16 -5.79 10.43
CA GLY A 83 -3.28 -6.88 9.47
C GLY A 83 -2.56 -6.56 8.17
N VAL A 84 -2.69 -7.46 7.22
CA VAL A 84 -2.14 -7.33 5.87
C VAL A 84 -3.25 -7.64 4.89
N LEU A 85 -3.56 -6.68 4.03
CA LEU A 85 -4.42 -6.88 2.87
C LEU A 85 -3.64 -7.60 1.79
N LEU A 86 -4.11 -8.79 1.41
CA LEU A 86 -3.55 -9.67 0.40
C LEU A 86 -4.34 -9.53 -0.90
N LEU A 87 -3.61 -9.36 -1.99
CA LEU A 87 -4.13 -9.31 -3.33
C LEU A 87 -3.34 -10.26 -4.23
N PRO A 88 -3.81 -11.51 -4.39
CA PRO A 88 -3.17 -12.48 -5.28
C PRO A 88 -3.17 -11.98 -6.72
N GLU A 89 -2.06 -12.12 -7.44
CA GLU A 89 -1.98 -11.70 -8.85
C GLU A 89 -2.98 -12.46 -9.73
N LYS A 90 -3.21 -13.74 -9.41
CA LYS A 90 -4.15 -14.63 -10.10
C LYS A 90 -5.39 -14.90 -9.24
N SER A 91 -6.12 -13.85 -8.87
CA SER A 91 -7.44 -14.02 -8.23
C SER A 91 -8.54 -14.26 -9.27
N ARG A 92 -9.44 -15.21 -8.99
CA ARG A 92 -10.67 -15.43 -9.78
C ARG A 92 -11.70 -14.32 -9.59
N TYR A 93 -11.68 -13.67 -8.42
CA TYR A 93 -12.63 -12.62 -8.05
C TYR A 93 -11.96 -11.26 -8.22
N LYS A 94 -12.63 -10.36 -8.95
CA LYS A 94 -12.05 -9.05 -9.32
C LYS A 94 -12.26 -7.96 -8.26
N ASP A 95 -13.12 -8.23 -7.28
CA ASP A 95 -13.62 -7.31 -6.25
C ASP A 95 -13.45 -7.85 -4.83
N VAL A 96 -12.69 -8.94 -4.66
CA VAL A 96 -12.44 -9.56 -3.34
C VAL A 96 -10.95 -9.47 -3.02
N ALA A 97 -10.67 -8.97 -1.82
CA ALA A 97 -9.37 -9.06 -1.19
C ALA A 97 -9.45 -9.91 0.08
N GLU A 98 -8.31 -10.40 0.54
CA GLU A 98 -8.22 -11.19 1.75
C GLU A 98 -7.40 -10.42 2.80
N ILE A 99 -7.79 -10.45 4.07
CA ILE A 99 -7.01 -9.87 5.15
C ILE A 99 -6.49 -11.00 6.03
N VAL A 100 -5.18 -10.99 6.29
CA VAL A 100 -4.54 -11.86 7.27
C VAL A 100 -4.05 -11.03 8.46
N ALA A 101 -4.15 -11.60 9.65
CA ALA A 101 -3.67 -11.00 10.89
C ALA A 101 -3.13 -12.10 11.81
N LYS A 102 -2.51 -11.69 12.93
CA LYS A 102 -2.06 -12.61 13.99
C LYS A 102 -3.24 -13.33 14.66
N GLU A 103 -4.40 -12.68 14.69
CA GLU A 103 -5.60 -13.10 15.42
C GLU A 103 -6.75 -13.45 14.45
N ASN A 104 -7.75 -14.17 14.95
CA ASN A 104 -8.99 -14.39 14.21
C ASN A 104 -9.81 -13.09 14.18
N LEU A 105 -9.78 -12.37 13.06
CA LEU A 105 -10.46 -11.08 12.93
C LEU A 105 -11.98 -11.18 13.11
N ARG A 106 -12.62 -12.30 12.73
CA ARG A 106 -14.07 -12.45 12.92
C ARG A 106 -14.44 -12.57 14.38
N GLU A 107 -13.71 -13.38 15.13
CA GLU A 107 -13.96 -13.55 16.57
C GLU A 107 -13.57 -12.30 17.34
N ASN A 108 -12.38 -11.74 17.08
CA ASN A 108 -11.86 -10.59 17.82
C ASN A 108 -12.70 -9.32 17.62
N LEU A 109 -13.21 -9.10 16.40
CA LEU A 109 -14.01 -7.93 16.05
C LEU A 109 -15.51 -8.23 15.95
N ASN A 110 -15.94 -9.44 16.31
CA ASN A 110 -17.32 -9.92 16.24
C ASN A 110 -18.00 -9.70 14.86
N LEU A 111 -17.26 -9.98 13.77
CA LEU A 111 -17.69 -9.72 12.40
C LEU A 111 -18.47 -10.88 11.79
N LYS A 112 -19.55 -10.54 11.09
CA LYS A 112 -20.44 -11.44 10.35
C LYS A 112 -20.45 -11.05 8.87
N ASP A 113 -20.98 -11.95 8.04
CA ASP A 113 -21.17 -11.64 6.63
C ASP A 113 -22.17 -10.51 6.45
N GLY A 114 -21.83 -9.58 5.56
CA GLY A 114 -22.60 -8.36 5.33
C GLY A 114 -22.15 -7.16 6.18
N ASP A 115 -21.32 -7.36 7.20
CA ASP A 115 -20.81 -6.26 8.00
C ASP A 115 -19.89 -5.35 7.17
N GLU A 116 -20.12 -4.03 7.27
CA GLU A 116 -19.20 -3.03 6.73
C GLU A 116 -18.03 -2.84 7.68
N ILE A 117 -16.82 -2.94 7.15
CA ILE A 117 -15.58 -2.63 7.86
C ILE A 117 -14.89 -1.43 7.24
N CYS A 118 -14.21 -0.65 8.08
CA CYS A 118 -13.33 0.43 7.66
C CYS A 118 -11.91 0.10 8.11
N PHE A 119 -10.95 0.22 7.21
CA PHE A 119 -9.54 0.07 7.53
C PHE A 119 -8.68 1.12 6.83
N ASN A 120 -7.56 1.44 7.45
CA ASN A 120 -6.58 2.40 6.94
C ASN A 120 -5.29 1.68 6.59
N PHE A 121 -4.58 2.14 5.57
CA PHE A 121 -3.26 1.62 5.28
C PHE A 121 -2.27 2.12 6.32
N LEU A 122 -1.29 1.27 6.63
CA LEU A 122 -0.15 1.65 7.46
C LEU A 122 1.05 1.98 6.56
N PRO A 123 1.99 2.82 7.02
CA PRO A 123 3.21 3.07 6.29
C PRO A 123 4.01 1.79 6.02
N PHE A 124 4.59 1.68 4.83
CA PHE A 124 5.41 0.53 4.43
C PHE A 124 6.57 0.94 3.52
N ILE A 125 7.59 0.09 3.41
CA ILE A 125 8.70 0.27 2.46
C ILE A 125 8.45 -0.59 1.23
N LYS A 126 8.72 -0.03 0.05
CA LYS A 126 8.72 -0.73 -1.23
C LYS A 126 9.94 -0.33 -2.07
N PRO A 127 10.40 -1.21 -2.97
CA PRO A 127 11.43 -0.83 -3.92
C PRO A 127 10.89 0.26 -4.86
N GLY A 128 11.58 1.39 -4.94
CA GLY A 128 11.27 2.43 -5.93
C GLY A 128 11.68 2.01 -7.33
N LYS A 129 11.23 2.79 -8.31
CA LYS A 129 11.60 2.65 -9.72
C LYS A 129 12.28 3.92 -10.19
N LYS A 130 13.13 3.77 -11.20
CA LYS A 130 13.64 4.94 -11.92
C LYS A 130 12.50 5.46 -12.80
N GLU A 131 12.13 6.70 -12.61
CA GLU A 131 11.06 7.35 -13.37
C GLU A 131 11.57 8.68 -13.90
N SER A 132 11.07 9.11 -15.06
CA SER A 132 11.36 10.44 -15.59
C SER A 132 10.10 11.05 -16.17
N PHE A 133 9.89 12.32 -15.85
CA PHE A 133 8.74 13.10 -16.28
C PHE A 133 9.16 14.54 -16.55
N PHE A 134 8.28 15.29 -17.19
CA PHE A 134 8.41 16.74 -17.26
C PHE A 134 7.75 17.36 -16.03
N ALA A 135 8.49 18.20 -15.32
CA ALA A 135 8.04 18.92 -14.14
C ALA A 135 7.80 20.38 -14.48
N LEU A 136 6.61 20.89 -14.18
CA LEU A 136 6.28 22.32 -14.26
C LEU A 136 6.33 22.93 -12.86
N PRO A 137 7.26 23.87 -12.59
CA PRO A 137 7.28 24.65 -11.37
C PRO A 137 5.96 25.38 -11.11
N HIS A 138 5.45 25.28 -9.89
CA HIS A 138 4.28 26.03 -9.46
C HIS A 138 4.44 26.51 -8.00
N ILE A 139 3.84 27.66 -7.70
CA ILE A 139 3.61 28.19 -6.36
C ILE A 139 2.10 28.33 -6.22
N GLY A 140 1.53 27.70 -5.19
CA GLY A 140 0.09 27.71 -4.97
C GLY A 140 -0.37 26.38 -4.38
N MET A 141 -1.60 25.97 -4.67
CA MET A 141 -2.19 24.70 -4.21
C MET A 141 -2.54 23.70 -5.34
N LYS A 142 -2.15 24.00 -6.59
CA LYS A 142 -2.46 23.12 -7.73
C LYS A 142 -1.80 21.74 -7.58
N GLU A 143 -2.44 20.71 -8.15
CA GLU A 143 -1.93 19.34 -8.18
C GLU A 143 -2.07 18.77 -9.62
N SER A 144 -1.24 17.77 -9.93
CA SER A 144 -1.32 16.90 -11.11
C SER A 144 -1.40 15.43 -10.69
N SER A 145 -1.38 14.49 -11.65
CA SER A 145 -1.34 13.04 -11.37
C SER A 145 -0.19 12.66 -10.45
N ILE A 146 0.97 13.26 -10.68
CA ILE A 146 2.11 13.20 -9.77
C ILE A 146 2.46 14.64 -9.37
N THR A 147 2.53 14.91 -8.07
CA THR A 147 2.91 16.23 -7.53
C THR A 147 4.03 16.05 -6.51
N ILE A 148 5.11 16.83 -6.64
CA ILE A 148 6.24 16.81 -5.71
C ILE A 148 6.21 18.11 -4.91
N TYR A 149 6.21 18.02 -3.58
CA TYR A 149 6.05 19.15 -2.69
C TYR A 149 7.37 19.45 -1.98
N TYR A 150 7.82 20.70 -2.08
CA TYR A 150 9.00 21.20 -1.37
C TYR A 150 8.63 21.84 -0.03
N ASP A 151 7.44 22.42 0.01
CA ASP A 151 6.79 22.92 1.23
C ASP A 151 5.67 21.96 1.67
N SER A 152 4.93 22.33 2.72
CA SER A 152 3.77 21.56 3.18
C SER A 152 2.76 21.30 2.06
N PRO A 153 2.30 20.03 1.86
CA PRO A 153 1.28 19.72 0.86
C PRO A 153 -0.07 20.40 1.08
N PHE A 154 -0.34 20.86 2.32
CA PHE A 154 -1.64 21.38 2.75
C PHE A 154 -1.71 22.91 2.81
N MET A 155 -0.71 23.61 2.25
CA MET A 155 -0.65 25.08 2.22
C MET A 155 -0.22 25.56 0.83
N ASN A 156 -0.34 26.87 0.58
CA ASN A 156 0.33 27.49 -0.56
C ASN A 156 1.84 27.29 -0.43
N GLY A 157 2.48 26.81 -1.50
CA GLY A 157 3.91 26.54 -1.48
C GLY A 157 4.45 26.02 -2.80
N ARG A 158 5.77 25.92 -2.87
CA ARG A 158 6.51 25.45 -4.03
C ARG A 158 6.28 23.96 -4.24
N ARG A 159 5.86 23.61 -5.45
CA ARG A 159 5.61 22.24 -5.88
C ARG A 159 5.87 22.06 -7.36
N ASP A 160 6.25 20.85 -7.76
CA ASP A 160 6.34 20.50 -9.17
C ASP A 160 5.14 19.67 -9.59
N LEU A 161 4.46 20.17 -10.62
CA LEU A 161 3.40 19.45 -11.29
C LEU A 161 4.04 18.54 -12.35
N CYS A 162 4.03 17.24 -12.12
CA CYS A 162 4.67 16.27 -13.00
C CYS A 162 3.64 15.79 -14.04
N LEU A 163 4.03 15.90 -15.32
CA LEU A 163 3.17 15.70 -16.48
C LEU A 163 3.90 14.80 -17.48
N ASP A 164 3.13 14.00 -18.23
CA ASP A 164 3.68 13.11 -19.26
C ASP A 164 4.35 13.89 -20.40
N ASN A 165 3.75 15.02 -20.79
CA ASN A 165 4.27 15.95 -21.79
C ASN A 165 4.04 17.39 -21.33
N ALA A 166 5.10 18.18 -21.17
CA ALA A 166 4.98 19.61 -20.89
C ALA A 166 5.98 20.41 -21.73
N LYS A 167 5.47 21.27 -22.64
CA LYS A 167 6.29 22.11 -23.53
C LYS A 167 7.25 23.06 -22.78
N ASN A 168 6.88 23.47 -21.56
CA ASN A 168 7.61 24.43 -20.72
C ASN A 168 8.09 23.84 -19.38
N GLY A 169 8.09 22.50 -19.25
CA GLY A 169 8.59 21.83 -18.06
C GLY A 169 10.08 21.51 -18.17
N TYR A 170 10.73 21.29 -17.02
CA TYR A 170 12.09 20.75 -16.99
C TYR A 170 12.06 19.23 -16.78
N ARG A 171 13.08 18.52 -17.26
CA ARG A 171 13.16 17.08 -17.05
C ARG A 171 13.52 16.78 -15.60
N LYS A 172 12.70 15.98 -14.92
CA LYS A 172 12.96 15.50 -13.57
C LYS A 172 13.08 13.99 -13.57
N ILE A 173 14.07 13.49 -12.84
CA ILE A 173 14.39 12.06 -12.78
C ILE A 173 14.32 11.64 -11.31
N ILE A 174 13.45 10.68 -11.02
CA ILE A 174 13.48 9.94 -9.77
C ILE A 174 14.46 8.79 -9.97
N ILE A 175 15.45 8.71 -9.09
CA ILE A 175 16.40 7.60 -9.08
C ILE A 175 15.84 6.44 -8.25
N LYS A 176 16.21 5.22 -8.65
CA LYS A 176 15.80 4.02 -7.93
C LYS A 176 16.36 4.02 -6.51
N ARG A 177 15.49 4.05 -5.51
CA ARG A 177 15.78 3.97 -4.07
C ARG A 177 14.62 3.29 -3.35
N ASP A 178 14.79 2.94 -2.09
CA ASP A 178 13.66 2.54 -1.25
C ASP A 178 12.71 3.71 -1.05
N VAL A 179 11.42 3.40 -1.12
CA VAL A 179 10.33 4.37 -0.99
C VAL A 179 9.52 4.01 0.23
N ALA A 180 9.42 4.94 1.17
CA ALA A 180 8.41 4.90 2.20
C ALA A 180 7.08 5.37 1.62
N SER A 181 6.03 4.59 1.86
CA SER A 181 4.74 4.73 1.24
C SER A 181 3.61 4.65 2.26
N ILE A 182 2.55 5.41 2.04
CA ILE A 182 1.23 5.15 2.63
C ILE A 182 0.13 5.47 1.61
N ILE A 183 -0.87 4.60 1.53
CA ILE A 183 -2.01 4.71 0.61
C ILE A 183 -3.18 5.33 1.37
N PHE A 184 -3.99 6.14 0.70
CA PHE A 184 -5.15 6.78 1.30
C PHE A 184 -6.25 7.04 0.28
N ASP A 185 -7.43 7.34 0.80
CA ASP A 185 -8.57 7.89 0.09
C ASP A 185 -8.83 9.31 0.61
N GLY A 186 -9.28 10.22 -0.26
CA GLY A 186 -9.52 11.62 0.11
C GLY A 186 -8.26 12.51 0.14
N ASN A 187 -8.13 13.35 1.18
CA ASN A 187 -7.12 14.43 1.19
C ASN A 187 -5.71 13.98 1.62
N GLY A 188 -5.60 12.90 2.40
CA GLY A 188 -4.32 12.32 2.83
C GLY A 188 -3.61 13.04 3.98
N LYS A 189 -4.26 13.95 4.71
CA LYS A 189 -3.60 14.70 5.79
C LYS A 189 -3.17 13.81 6.95
N GLU A 190 -4.08 12.96 7.42
CA GLU A 190 -3.78 12.03 8.50
C GLU A 190 -2.70 11.03 8.08
N GLU A 191 -2.76 10.51 6.86
CA GLU A 191 -1.78 9.57 6.34
C GLU A 191 -0.40 10.21 6.13
N TYR A 192 -0.36 11.47 5.69
CA TYR A 192 0.89 12.25 5.68
C TYR A 192 1.49 12.36 7.09
N GLU A 193 0.70 12.75 8.08
CA GLU A 193 1.17 12.90 9.46
C GLU A 193 1.66 11.55 10.03
N ASN A 194 0.93 10.47 9.77
CA ASN A 194 1.28 9.11 10.14
C ASN A 194 2.57 8.64 9.47
N LEU A 195 2.75 8.89 8.17
CA LEU A 195 3.99 8.57 7.45
C LEU A 195 5.18 9.33 8.05
N MET A 196 5.04 10.64 8.24
CA MET A 196 6.13 11.47 8.78
C MET A 196 6.49 11.08 10.22
N LYS A 197 5.51 10.71 11.04
CA LYS A 197 5.74 10.16 12.39
C LYS A 197 6.50 8.83 12.32
N TRP A 198 6.04 7.90 11.49
CA TRP A 198 6.66 6.59 11.33
C TRP A 198 8.10 6.66 10.83
N LEU A 199 8.40 7.57 9.89
CA LEU A 199 9.76 7.80 9.41
C LEU A 199 10.72 8.26 10.53
N ARG A 200 10.25 9.14 11.42
CA ARG A 200 11.03 9.59 12.59
C ARG A 200 11.28 8.45 13.57
N GLU A 201 10.26 7.65 13.87
CA GLU A 201 10.37 6.49 14.77
C GLU A 201 11.34 5.43 14.24
N LYS A 202 11.39 5.24 12.91
CA LYS A 202 12.30 4.29 12.26
C LYS A 202 13.72 4.83 12.03
N ASN A 203 13.99 6.09 12.36
CA ASN A 203 15.29 6.74 12.16
C ASN A 203 15.80 6.66 10.69
N TYR A 204 14.90 6.63 9.71
CA TYR A 204 15.27 6.62 8.30
C TYR A 204 15.77 8.00 7.85
N SER A 205 16.72 8.03 6.91
CA SER A 205 17.14 9.30 6.31
C SER A 205 16.24 9.64 5.14
N ILE A 206 15.55 10.77 5.20
CA ILE A 206 14.78 11.32 4.07
C ILE A 206 15.76 11.90 3.05
N VAL A 207 15.64 11.49 1.78
CA VAL A 207 16.57 11.89 0.72
C VAL A 207 15.89 12.50 -0.50
N SER A 208 14.61 12.84 -0.37
CA SER A 208 13.82 13.55 -1.38
C SER A 208 12.67 14.36 -0.75
N PRO A 209 12.09 15.31 -1.49
CA PRO A 209 10.81 15.90 -1.14
C PRO A 209 9.68 14.88 -1.28
N ILE A 210 8.59 15.06 -0.52
CA ILE A 210 7.44 14.17 -0.58
C ILE A 210 6.70 14.30 -1.92
N ARG A 211 6.20 13.17 -2.42
CA ARG A 211 5.44 13.06 -3.66
C ARG A 211 4.05 12.50 -3.38
N LYS A 212 3.02 13.09 -3.97
CA LYS A 212 1.68 12.51 -4.10
C LYS A 212 1.56 11.86 -5.47
N VAL A 213 1.14 10.60 -5.50
CA VAL A 213 0.73 9.90 -6.73
C VAL A 213 -0.77 9.67 -6.65
N LYS A 214 -1.50 10.16 -7.64
CA LYS A 214 -2.96 9.98 -7.76
C LYS A 214 -3.25 8.84 -8.73
N TYR A 215 -4.09 7.92 -8.27
CA TYR A 215 -4.70 6.90 -9.10
C TYR A 215 -6.15 7.32 -9.41
N ASN A 216 -7.05 6.37 -9.69
CA ASN A 216 -8.42 6.72 -10.03
C ASN A 216 -9.22 7.17 -8.80
N HIS A 217 -9.15 6.41 -7.71
CA HIS A 217 -9.82 6.65 -6.43
C HIS A 217 -8.80 6.83 -5.30
N LEU A 218 -7.76 6.01 -5.30
CA LEU A 218 -6.73 6.05 -4.26
C LEU A 218 -5.64 7.07 -4.61
N SER A 219 -4.98 7.56 -3.56
CA SER A 219 -3.74 8.30 -3.66
C SER A 219 -2.68 7.67 -2.77
N GLU A 220 -1.43 8.01 -3.04
CA GLU A 220 -0.29 7.51 -2.29
C GLU A 220 0.69 8.64 -1.99
N TRP A 221 1.11 8.72 -0.74
CA TRP A 221 2.28 9.51 -0.36
C TRP A 221 3.52 8.64 -0.51
N GLN A 222 4.49 9.15 -1.26
CA GLN A 222 5.76 8.49 -1.52
C GLN A 222 6.90 9.42 -1.10
N ILE A 223 7.91 8.88 -0.42
CA ILE A 223 9.14 9.60 -0.09
C ILE A 223 10.32 8.66 -0.16
N GLU A 224 11.37 9.06 -0.89
CA GLU A 224 12.58 8.27 -1.00
C GLU A 224 13.37 8.36 0.30
N ILE A 225 13.82 7.20 0.78
CA ILE A 225 14.57 7.08 2.01
C ILE A 225 15.89 6.34 1.79
N LYS A 226 16.79 6.49 2.76
CA LYS A 226 17.92 5.60 2.97
C LYS A 226 17.76 4.94 4.34
N ILE A 227 17.68 3.61 4.34
CA ILE A 227 17.69 2.81 5.56
C ILE A 227 19.07 2.98 6.20
N LYS A 228 19.12 3.38 7.46
CA LYS A 228 20.36 3.40 8.23
C LYS A 228 20.60 1.97 8.69
N HIS A 229 21.69 1.35 8.24
CA HIS A 229 22.20 0.15 8.88
C HIS A 229 22.96 0.62 10.14
N GLU A 230 22.63 0.02 11.28
CA GLU A 230 23.44 0.15 12.51
C GLU A 230 24.85 -0.43 12.28
#